data_AF-A0A962TSN7-F1
#
_entry.id   AF-A0A962TSN7-F1
#
_cell.length_a   1.000
_cell.length_b   1.000
_cell.length_c   1.000
_cell.angle_alpha   90.00
_cell.angle_beta   90.00
_cell.angle_gamma   90.00
#
_symmetry.space_group_name_H-M   'P 1'
#
loop_
_entity.id
_entity.type
_entity.pdbx_description
1 polymer ?
#
loop_
_entity_poly.entity_id
_entity_poly.type
_entity_poly.pdbx_seq_one_letter_code
_entity_poly.pdbx_strand_id
1 'polypeptide(L)'
;SLNPDPAAGVLKIFNEFDVSQCKRADLVAQAALYWKELEDELAVPDRNRLPVIFPVTFGIKHDLAGGAVLDAFNAILAEPRLGLAFWKARVIYATNPFNDGPFMREWIDHQLPAWFMGHNIPVDTPVMFTEYGRSSDESNPPNEAGQAAWVKRQFQSMWQPAKPVNFLGACAFVNQYRFWLKAPEPNFALMDFNRGSGAWNQPVAMYVQTEKYQNPNAPLGQKWDASYQVDPQKPRPAYCEVARVYGASPSGDCP
;
A
#
# COMPACT_ATOMS: atom_id res chain seq x y z
N SER A 1 -18.33 -10.28 -15.82
CA SER A 1 -17.06 -9.95 -16.50
C SER A 1 -15.95 -10.71 -15.81
N LEU A 2 -15.01 -11.32 -16.54
CA LEU A 2 -13.79 -11.93 -15.97
C LEU A 2 -12.57 -10.99 -16.09
N ASN A 3 -12.79 -9.75 -16.53
CA ASN A 3 -11.78 -8.71 -16.43
C ASN A 3 -11.84 -8.12 -15.03
N PRO A 4 -10.68 -7.79 -14.42
CA PRO A 4 -10.68 -7.00 -13.19
C PRO A 4 -11.35 -5.64 -13.46
N ASP A 5 -11.85 -5.03 -12.40
CA ASP A 5 -12.28 -3.64 -12.48
C ASP A 5 -11.09 -2.78 -12.97
N PRO A 6 -11.27 -1.84 -13.91
CA PRO A 6 -10.19 -0.98 -14.38
C PRO A 6 -9.44 -0.22 -13.28
N ALA A 7 -10.07 0.00 -12.13
CA ALA A 7 -9.46 0.64 -10.96
C ALA A 7 -8.66 -0.33 -10.07
N ALA A 8 -8.74 -1.64 -10.29
CA ALA A 8 -8.03 -2.65 -9.49
C ALA A 8 -6.64 -2.94 -10.08
N GLY A 9 -5.58 -2.60 -9.33
CA GLY A 9 -4.19 -2.82 -9.75
C GLY A 9 -3.49 -4.03 -9.09
N VAL A 10 -3.85 -4.35 -7.84
CA VAL A 10 -3.26 -5.44 -7.05
C VAL A 10 -4.32 -6.05 -6.12
N LEU A 11 -4.17 -7.32 -5.78
CA LEU A 11 -4.88 -7.97 -4.68
C LEU A 11 -4.04 -7.86 -3.41
N LYS A 12 -4.60 -7.23 -2.36
CA LYS A 12 -3.97 -7.18 -1.04
C LYS A 12 -4.51 -8.27 -0.12
N ILE A 13 -3.63 -9.21 0.25
CA ILE A 13 -3.90 -10.26 1.23
C ILE A 13 -3.34 -9.83 2.57
N PHE A 14 -4.24 -9.49 3.51
CA PHE A 14 -3.91 -8.93 4.83
C PHE A 14 -3.11 -7.60 4.78
N ASN A 15 -2.83 -7.04 5.95
CA ASN A 15 -1.87 -5.96 6.15
C ASN A 15 -1.08 -6.26 7.41
N GLU A 16 0.25 -6.28 7.29
CA GLU A 16 1.16 -6.39 8.43
C GLU A 16 0.87 -7.61 9.32
N PHE A 17 0.72 -8.78 8.69
CA PHE A 17 0.46 -10.03 9.41
C PHE A 17 1.49 -10.29 10.52
N ASP A 18 2.70 -9.75 10.37
CA ASP A 18 3.86 -9.87 11.25
C ASP A 18 3.76 -9.11 12.58
N VAL A 19 2.89 -8.10 12.68
CA VAL A 19 2.62 -7.37 13.95
C VAL A 19 1.19 -7.52 14.44
N SER A 20 0.29 -8.10 13.64
CA SER A 20 -1.07 -8.38 14.06
C SER A 20 -1.13 -9.34 15.26
N GLN A 21 -2.29 -9.41 15.94
CA GLN A 21 -2.51 -10.41 17.00
C GLN A 21 -2.41 -11.86 16.49
N CYS A 22 -2.49 -12.08 15.17
CA CYS A 22 -2.41 -13.39 14.54
C CYS A 22 -1.22 -13.45 13.56
N LYS A 23 -0.02 -13.63 14.12
CA LYS A 23 1.25 -13.72 13.37
C LYS A 23 1.42 -15.05 12.64
N ARG A 24 0.56 -15.30 11.65
CA ARG A 24 0.41 -16.59 10.96
C ARG A 24 0.69 -16.46 9.47
N ALA A 25 1.95 -16.68 9.09
CA ALA A 25 2.37 -16.66 7.69
C ALA A 25 1.73 -17.77 6.84
N ASP A 26 1.32 -18.89 7.47
CA ASP A 26 0.56 -19.95 6.81
C ASP A 26 -0.83 -19.49 6.36
N LEU A 27 -1.45 -18.51 7.04
CA LEU A 27 -2.71 -17.92 6.58
C LEU A 27 -2.53 -17.10 5.29
N VAL A 28 -1.35 -16.50 5.09
CA VAL A 28 -1.02 -15.82 3.81
C VAL A 28 -1.03 -16.83 2.67
N ALA A 29 -0.35 -17.97 2.84
CA ALA A 29 -0.33 -19.04 1.85
C ALA A 29 -1.73 -19.65 1.62
N GLN A 30 -2.50 -19.89 2.67
CA GLN A 30 -3.88 -20.40 2.55
C GLN A 30 -4.78 -19.43 1.80
N ALA A 31 -4.72 -18.13 2.10
CA ALA A 31 -5.52 -17.12 1.39
C ALA A 31 -5.10 -16.99 -0.08
N ALA A 32 -3.80 -17.05 -0.36
CA ALA A 32 -3.28 -17.05 -1.73
C ALA A 32 -3.73 -18.29 -2.51
N LEU A 33 -3.72 -19.46 -1.88
CA LEU A 33 -4.22 -20.70 -2.47
C LEU A 33 -5.72 -20.59 -2.77
N TYR A 34 -6.52 -20.19 -1.78
CA TYR A 34 -7.96 -20.04 -1.94
C TYR A 34 -8.31 -19.08 -3.09
N TRP A 35 -7.60 -17.95 -3.18
CA TRP A 35 -7.81 -17.01 -4.27
C TRP A 35 -7.44 -17.59 -5.64
N LYS A 36 -6.28 -18.27 -5.73
CA LYS A 36 -5.85 -18.94 -6.96
C LYS A 36 -6.87 -19.99 -7.40
N GLU A 37 -7.41 -20.78 -6.47
CA GLU A 37 -8.44 -21.78 -6.76
C GLU A 37 -9.71 -21.16 -7.30
N LEU A 38 -10.15 -20.04 -6.73
CA LEU A 38 -11.30 -19.30 -7.23
C LEU A 38 -11.06 -18.76 -8.65
N GLU A 39 -9.87 -18.23 -8.92
CA GLU A 39 -9.49 -17.79 -10.27
C GLU A 39 -9.44 -18.95 -11.28
N ASP A 40 -8.96 -20.13 -10.84
CA ASP A 40 -8.93 -21.35 -11.66
C ASP A 40 -10.34 -21.87 -11.94
N GLU A 41 -11.21 -21.95 -10.92
CA GLU A 41 -12.60 -22.39 -11.03
C GLU A 41 -13.41 -21.49 -11.96
N LEU A 42 -13.20 -20.17 -11.88
CA LEU A 42 -13.84 -19.18 -12.75
C LEU A 42 -13.17 -19.04 -14.11
N ALA A 43 -12.12 -19.83 -14.39
CA ALA A 43 -11.32 -19.77 -15.61
C ALA A 43 -10.85 -18.34 -15.95
N VAL A 44 -10.42 -17.58 -14.94
CA VAL A 44 -9.89 -16.22 -15.13
C VAL A 44 -8.59 -16.32 -15.95
N PRO A 45 -8.51 -15.70 -17.14
CA PRO A 45 -7.29 -15.73 -17.95
C PRO A 45 -6.10 -15.12 -17.20
N ASP A 46 -4.89 -15.66 -17.37
CA ASP A 46 -3.69 -15.20 -16.63
C ASP A 46 -3.46 -13.69 -16.73
N ARG A 47 -3.66 -13.11 -17.93
CA ARG A 47 -3.54 -11.66 -18.16
C ARG A 47 -4.52 -10.79 -17.36
N ASN A 48 -5.58 -11.40 -16.86
CA ASN A 48 -6.63 -10.75 -16.06
C ASN A 48 -6.46 -10.99 -14.56
N ARG A 49 -5.53 -11.85 -14.15
CA ARG A 49 -5.27 -12.17 -12.75
C ARG A 49 -4.41 -11.06 -12.14
N LEU A 50 -4.89 -10.46 -11.06
CA LEU A 50 -4.16 -9.37 -10.41
C LEU A 50 -2.90 -9.90 -9.70
N PRO A 51 -1.80 -9.15 -9.71
CA PRO A 51 -0.67 -9.45 -8.84
C PRO A 51 -1.08 -9.33 -7.37
N VAL A 52 -0.37 -10.06 -6.51
CA VAL A 52 -0.67 -10.22 -5.08
C VAL A 52 0.39 -9.52 -4.25
N ILE A 53 -0.07 -8.78 -3.25
CA ILE A 53 0.75 -8.20 -2.19
C ILE A 53 0.25 -8.69 -0.84
N PHE A 54 1.16 -8.85 0.12
CA PHE A 54 0.86 -9.07 1.53
C PHE A 54 1.83 -8.22 2.34
N PRO A 55 1.53 -6.92 2.51
CA PRO A 55 2.46 -5.98 3.13
C PRO A 55 2.91 -6.44 4.50
N VAL A 56 4.21 -6.32 4.77
CA VAL A 56 4.79 -6.50 6.11
C VAL A 56 5.21 -5.15 6.67
N THR A 57 5.24 -5.04 8.00
CA THR A 57 5.83 -3.84 8.61
C THR A 57 7.27 -3.67 8.17
N PHE A 58 7.78 -2.44 8.26
CA PHE A 58 9.21 -2.18 8.11
C PHE A 58 10.00 -2.50 9.40
N GLY A 59 9.46 -3.37 10.27
CA GLY A 59 10.15 -3.87 11.46
C GLY A 59 11.30 -4.80 11.09
N ILE A 60 12.34 -4.82 11.93
CA ILE A 60 13.50 -5.70 11.72
C ILE A 60 13.13 -7.13 12.13
N LYS A 61 13.22 -8.05 11.17
CA LYS A 61 13.10 -9.49 11.39
C LYS A 61 13.97 -10.21 10.37
N HIS A 62 14.58 -11.34 10.77
CA HIS A 62 15.53 -12.06 9.92
C HIS A 62 16.63 -11.14 9.40
N ASP A 63 17.12 -10.26 10.28
CA ASP A 63 18.21 -9.30 10.03
C ASP A 63 17.95 -8.22 8.96
N LEU A 64 16.71 -8.06 8.49
CA LEU A 64 16.31 -7.00 7.57
C LEU A 64 15.04 -6.29 8.03
N ALA A 65 14.98 -4.97 7.84
CA ALA A 65 13.71 -4.23 7.90
C ALA A 65 12.76 -4.74 6.81
N GLY A 66 11.55 -5.15 7.18
CA GLY A 66 10.63 -5.84 6.26
C GLY A 66 11.02 -7.28 5.95
N GLY A 67 11.94 -7.89 6.69
CA GLY A 67 12.38 -9.27 6.48
C GLY A 67 11.35 -10.32 6.91
N ALA A 68 10.26 -9.93 7.59
CA ALA A 68 9.16 -10.83 7.95
C ALA A 68 8.48 -11.49 6.74
N VAL A 69 8.69 -10.97 5.53
CA VAL A 69 8.25 -11.60 4.28
C VAL A 69 8.78 -13.02 4.13
N LEU A 70 9.94 -13.34 4.72
CA LEU A 70 10.56 -14.66 4.60
C LEU A 70 9.61 -15.77 5.07
N ASP A 71 8.83 -15.49 6.11
CA ASP A 71 7.88 -16.46 6.65
C ASP A 71 6.77 -16.76 5.63
N ALA A 72 6.26 -15.73 4.95
CA ALA A 72 5.24 -15.87 3.91
C ALA A 72 5.82 -16.54 2.65
N PHE A 73 7.05 -16.19 2.26
CA PHE A 73 7.77 -16.85 1.17
C PHE A 73 7.90 -18.36 1.44
N ASN A 74 8.40 -18.73 2.61
CA ASN A 74 8.57 -20.13 2.99
C ASN A 74 7.22 -20.88 3.06
N ALA A 75 6.16 -20.24 3.58
CA ALA A 75 4.82 -20.83 3.60
C ALA A 75 4.27 -21.07 2.18
N ILE A 76 4.47 -20.12 1.25
CA ILE A 76 4.07 -20.28 -0.16
C ILE A 76 4.86 -21.39 -0.85
N LEU A 77 6.16 -21.51 -0.57
CA LEU A 77 7.00 -22.59 -1.10
C LEU A 77 6.59 -23.96 -0.58
N ALA A 78 6.19 -24.04 0.69
CA ALA A 78 5.77 -25.28 1.34
C ALA A 78 4.38 -25.76 0.87
N GLU A 79 3.54 -24.86 0.33
CA GLU A 79 2.21 -25.20 -0.21
C GLU A 79 2.32 -25.83 -1.61
N PRO A 80 2.04 -27.14 -1.79
CA PRO A 80 2.28 -27.87 -3.04
C PRO A 80 1.54 -27.31 -4.25
N ARG A 81 0.43 -26.58 -4.04
CA ARG A 81 -0.39 -25.99 -5.11
C ARG A 81 -0.01 -24.55 -5.47
N LEU A 82 0.96 -23.97 -4.76
CA LEU A 82 1.53 -22.66 -5.02
C LEU A 82 2.98 -22.76 -5.51
N GLY A 83 3.93 -22.81 -4.58
CA GLY A 83 5.36 -22.93 -4.87
C GLY A 83 6.00 -21.68 -5.49
N LEU A 84 7.25 -21.85 -5.93
CA LEU A 84 8.06 -20.77 -6.50
C LEU A 84 7.47 -20.21 -7.81
N ALA A 85 6.78 -21.04 -8.59
CA ALA A 85 6.12 -20.62 -9.82
C ALA A 85 5.01 -19.59 -9.54
N PHE A 86 4.21 -19.82 -8.50
CA PHE A 86 3.21 -18.85 -8.04
C PHE A 86 3.88 -17.55 -7.60
N TRP A 87 4.93 -17.63 -6.78
CA TRP A 87 5.66 -16.44 -6.32
C TRP A 87 6.14 -15.58 -7.50
N LYS A 88 6.88 -16.18 -8.44
CA LYS A 88 7.42 -15.48 -9.60
C LYS A 88 6.35 -14.89 -10.51
N ALA A 89 5.21 -15.56 -10.65
CA ALA A 89 4.14 -15.12 -11.53
C ALA A 89 3.24 -14.04 -10.91
N ARG A 90 3.12 -14.01 -9.58
CA ARG A 90 2.04 -13.27 -8.90
C ARG A 90 2.51 -12.29 -7.84
N VAL A 91 3.63 -12.53 -7.17
CA VAL A 91 3.95 -11.79 -5.94
C VAL A 91 4.75 -10.54 -6.24
N ILE A 92 4.29 -9.42 -5.67
CA ILE A 92 5.07 -8.20 -5.48
C ILE A 92 5.43 -8.15 -3.99
N TYR A 93 6.73 -8.05 -3.68
CA TYR A 93 7.17 -7.78 -2.31
C TYR A 93 6.67 -6.39 -1.90
N ALA A 94 6.00 -6.30 -0.76
CA ALA A 94 5.42 -5.06 -0.26
C ALA A 94 5.77 -4.82 1.21
N THR A 95 6.13 -3.57 1.53
CA THR A 95 6.39 -3.15 2.92
C THR A 95 5.99 -1.70 3.17
N ASN A 96 5.96 -1.29 4.43
CA ASN A 96 5.43 0.00 4.90
C ASN A 96 6.51 0.86 5.59
N PRO A 97 7.46 1.46 4.85
CA PRO A 97 8.54 2.25 5.43
C PRO A 97 8.12 3.70 5.76
N PHE A 98 8.61 4.21 6.89
CA PHE A 98 8.51 5.63 7.27
C PHE A 98 9.88 6.32 7.40
N ASN A 99 10.93 5.64 6.92
CA ASN A 99 12.31 6.10 6.92
C ASN A 99 12.55 7.19 5.87
N ASP A 100 13.67 7.90 5.95
CA ASP A 100 14.02 8.93 4.98
C ASP A 100 14.40 8.35 3.60
N GLY A 101 14.38 9.21 2.58
CA GLY A 101 14.63 8.82 1.20
C GLY A 101 15.97 8.11 0.97
N PRO A 102 17.11 8.67 1.43
CA PRO A 102 18.42 8.03 1.29
C PRO A 102 18.49 6.63 1.89
N PHE A 103 17.94 6.44 3.10
CA PHE A 103 17.87 5.12 3.71
C PHE A 103 17.08 4.13 2.85
N MET A 104 15.87 4.53 2.41
CA MET A 104 15.03 3.65 1.59
C MET A 104 15.71 3.30 0.26
N ARG A 105 16.47 4.25 -0.31
CA ARG A 105 17.21 4.03 -1.55
C ARG A 105 18.32 3.00 -1.38
N GLU A 106 19.16 3.16 -0.36
CA GLU A 106 20.21 2.19 0.00
C GLU A 106 19.59 0.80 0.26
N TRP A 107 18.46 0.77 0.96
CA TRP A 107 17.76 -0.46 1.27
C TRP A 107 17.26 -1.18 0.01
N ILE A 108 16.65 -0.47 -0.96
CA ILE A 108 16.19 -1.06 -2.22
C ILE A 108 17.37 -1.50 -3.11
N ASP A 109 18.40 -0.67 -3.24
CA ASP A 109 19.48 -0.91 -4.21
C ASP A 109 20.48 -1.99 -3.75
N HIS A 110 20.66 -2.14 -2.44
CA HIS A 110 21.77 -2.94 -1.90
C HIS A 110 21.32 -3.95 -0.84
N GLN A 111 20.64 -3.51 0.21
CA GLN A 111 20.34 -4.40 1.36
C GLN A 111 19.32 -5.47 1.00
N LEU A 112 18.20 -5.09 0.38
CA LEU A 112 17.14 -6.02 0.01
C LEU A 112 17.59 -7.05 -1.04
N PRO A 113 18.27 -6.67 -2.15
CA PRO A 113 18.73 -7.65 -3.12
C PRO A 113 19.76 -8.64 -2.54
N ALA A 114 20.69 -8.16 -1.70
CA ALA A 114 21.65 -9.01 -1.02
C ALA A 114 20.94 -10.01 -0.08
N TRP A 115 19.95 -9.53 0.66
CA TRP A 115 19.15 -10.35 1.55
C TRP A 115 18.29 -11.37 0.78
N PHE A 116 17.66 -10.99 -0.35
CA PHE A 116 16.96 -11.92 -1.24
C PHE A 116 17.86 -13.05 -1.72
N MET A 117 19.09 -12.76 -2.16
CA MET A 117 20.07 -13.78 -2.53
C MET A 117 20.37 -14.74 -1.38
N GLY A 118 20.60 -14.21 -0.17
CA GLY A 118 20.89 -15.01 1.02
C GLY A 118 19.75 -15.96 1.44
N HIS A 119 18.50 -15.63 1.07
CA HIS A 119 17.30 -16.39 1.44
C HIS A 119 16.64 -17.13 0.26
N ASN A 120 17.29 -17.20 -0.90
CA ASN A 120 16.75 -17.82 -2.12
C ASN A 120 15.42 -17.22 -2.61
N ILE A 121 15.16 -15.95 -2.29
CA ILE A 121 14.07 -15.19 -2.89
C ILE A 121 14.55 -14.68 -4.25
N PRO A 122 13.76 -14.81 -5.34
CA PRO A 122 14.18 -14.31 -6.64
C PRO A 122 14.52 -12.82 -6.58
N VAL A 123 15.74 -12.44 -6.96
CA VAL A 123 16.21 -11.04 -6.91
C VAL A 123 15.46 -10.12 -7.87
N ASP A 124 14.81 -10.70 -8.87
CA ASP A 124 13.89 -10.05 -9.82
C ASP A 124 12.46 -9.91 -9.27
N THR A 125 12.19 -10.31 -8.02
CA THR A 125 10.90 -10.08 -7.36
C THR A 125 10.60 -8.58 -7.36
N PRO A 126 9.47 -8.12 -7.94
CA PRO A 126 9.10 -6.72 -7.93
C PRO A 126 8.85 -6.22 -6.51
N VAL A 127 9.18 -4.96 -6.23
CA VAL A 127 9.14 -4.35 -4.90
C VAL A 127 8.23 -3.14 -4.93
N MET A 128 7.39 -2.95 -3.93
CA MET A 128 6.64 -1.71 -3.73
C MET A 128 6.57 -1.30 -2.27
N PHE A 129 6.36 -0.01 -2.04
CA PHE A 129 5.98 0.48 -0.72
C PHE A 129 4.48 0.70 -0.69
N THR A 130 3.77 -0.05 0.13
CA THR A 130 2.30 0.05 0.21
C THR A 130 1.82 1.16 1.12
N GLU A 131 2.71 1.64 1.98
CA GLU A 131 2.49 2.78 2.84
C GLU A 131 3.85 3.49 2.99
N TYR A 132 3.93 4.77 2.63
CA TYR A 132 5.09 5.60 2.95
C TYR A 132 4.65 7.02 3.32
N GLY A 133 5.44 7.69 4.13
CA GLY A 133 5.21 9.09 4.43
C GLY A 133 5.76 9.50 5.78
N ARG A 134 5.18 10.56 6.34
CA ARG A 134 5.49 11.08 7.67
C ARG A 134 4.28 11.81 8.21
N SER A 135 4.04 11.75 9.51
CA SER A 135 3.07 12.63 10.16
C SER A 135 3.61 14.06 10.21
N SER A 136 2.75 15.06 10.06
CA SER A 136 3.17 16.45 10.27
C SER A 136 3.70 16.69 11.69
N ASP A 137 3.16 16.00 12.70
CA ASP A 137 3.60 16.14 14.10
C ASP A 137 5.04 15.68 14.32
N GLU A 138 5.48 14.72 13.51
CA GLU A 138 6.79 14.09 13.60
C GLU A 138 7.77 14.63 12.57
N SER A 139 7.36 15.64 11.81
CA SER A 139 8.19 16.29 10.80
C SER A 139 9.01 17.45 11.40
N ASN A 140 9.96 17.98 10.63
CA ASN A 140 10.75 19.14 11.04
C ASN A 140 10.73 20.21 9.94
N PRO A 141 10.13 21.40 10.18
CA PRO A 141 9.33 21.75 11.38
C PRO A 141 8.06 20.89 11.50
N PRO A 142 7.47 20.71 12.70
CA PRO A 142 6.32 19.81 12.93
C PRO A 142 5.01 20.40 12.40
N ASN A 143 4.89 20.50 11.07
CA ASN A 143 3.77 21.08 10.36
C ASN A 143 3.69 20.52 8.92
N GLU A 144 2.72 21.01 8.16
CA GLU A 144 2.50 20.62 6.75
C GLU A 144 3.75 20.81 5.88
N ALA A 145 4.51 21.89 6.07
CA ALA A 145 5.70 22.19 5.26
C ALA A 145 6.85 21.20 5.55
N GLY A 146 7.07 20.86 6.83
CA GLY A 146 8.05 19.83 7.20
C GLY A 146 7.65 18.45 6.68
N GLN A 147 6.36 18.13 6.74
CA GLN A 147 5.80 16.89 6.20
C GLN A 147 6.03 16.80 4.69
N ALA A 148 5.63 17.81 3.93
CA ALA A 148 5.77 17.87 2.48
C ALA A 148 7.25 17.81 2.05
N ALA A 149 8.14 18.52 2.76
CA ALA A 149 9.58 18.46 2.50
C ALA A 149 10.15 17.05 2.74
N TRP A 150 9.68 16.34 3.76
CA TRP A 150 10.07 14.95 4.01
C TRP A 150 9.60 14.02 2.90
N VAL A 151 8.31 14.06 2.55
CA VAL A 151 7.71 13.22 1.50
C VAL A 151 8.36 13.52 0.14
N LYS A 152 8.64 14.80 -0.17
CA LYS A 152 9.39 15.21 -1.36
C LYS A 152 10.76 14.53 -1.42
N ARG A 153 11.53 14.56 -0.32
CA ARG A 153 12.85 13.89 -0.26
C ARG A 153 12.74 12.38 -0.40
N GLN A 154 11.78 11.75 0.27
CA GLN A 154 11.52 10.32 0.12
C GLN A 154 11.29 9.97 -1.35
N PHE A 155 10.38 10.69 -1.99
CA PHE A 155 10.03 10.48 -3.38
C PHE A 155 11.22 10.72 -4.33
N GLN A 156 11.94 11.84 -4.17
CA GLN A 156 13.12 12.18 -4.97
C GLN A 156 14.22 11.12 -4.88
N SER A 157 14.55 10.65 -3.68
CA SER A 157 15.60 9.63 -3.50
C SER A 157 15.26 8.29 -4.16
N MET A 158 13.97 7.95 -4.25
CA MET A 158 13.51 6.73 -4.91
C MET A 158 13.43 6.87 -6.44
N TRP A 159 13.36 8.08 -6.98
CA TRP A 159 13.16 8.32 -8.43
C TRP A 159 14.39 8.89 -9.15
N GLN A 160 15.30 9.57 -8.45
CA GLN A 160 16.46 10.24 -9.03
C GLN A 160 17.78 9.55 -8.63
N PRO A 161 18.79 9.47 -9.53
CA PRO A 161 18.74 9.86 -10.94
C PRO A 161 17.88 8.93 -11.81
N ALA A 162 17.60 7.72 -11.33
CA ALA A 162 16.66 6.79 -11.93
C ALA A 162 16.00 5.93 -10.85
N LYS A 163 14.76 5.53 -11.11
CA LYS A 163 14.01 4.56 -10.28
C LYS A 163 14.76 3.21 -10.25
N PRO A 164 14.92 2.55 -9.10
CA PRO A 164 15.48 1.21 -9.03
C PRO A 164 14.74 0.22 -9.95
N VAL A 165 15.48 -0.75 -10.51
CA VAL A 165 15.00 -1.62 -11.60
C VAL A 165 13.73 -2.38 -11.20
N ASN A 166 13.74 -3.04 -10.05
CA ASN A 166 12.62 -3.88 -9.59
C ASN A 166 11.60 -3.12 -8.73
N PHE A 167 11.81 -1.83 -8.48
CA PHE A 167 10.89 -1.03 -7.67
C PHE A 167 9.72 -0.52 -8.51
N LEU A 168 8.50 -0.97 -8.22
CA LEU A 168 7.28 -0.58 -8.95
C LEU A 168 6.75 0.78 -8.50
N GLY A 169 7.00 1.17 -7.25
CA GLY A 169 6.63 2.47 -6.72
C GLY A 169 6.15 2.43 -5.28
N ALA A 170 5.49 3.52 -4.88
CA ALA A 170 5.07 3.74 -3.50
C ALA A 170 3.66 4.32 -3.41
N CYS A 171 2.87 3.87 -2.44
CA CYS A 171 1.56 4.39 -2.08
C CYS A 171 1.68 5.24 -0.82
N ALA A 172 1.32 6.52 -0.90
CA ALA A 172 1.42 7.41 0.25
C ALA A 172 0.45 7.01 1.37
N PHE A 173 0.91 7.04 2.61
CA PHE A 173 0.12 6.64 3.77
C PHE A 173 -0.92 7.71 4.09
N VAL A 174 -2.12 7.34 3.67
CA VAL A 174 -3.47 7.88 3.84
C VAL A 174 -3.76 9.25 3.23
N ASN A 175 -4.76 9.25 2.35
CA ASN A 175 -5.36 10.44 1.77
C ASN A 175 -6.39 11.09 2.73
N GLN A 176 -6.49 10.61 3.98
CA GLN A 176 -7.59 10.98 4.88
C GLN A 176 -7.13 11.44 6.26
N TYR A 177 -7.66 12.59 6.71
CA TYR A 177 -7.52 13.07 8.09
C TYR A 177 -8.36 12.20 9.04
N ARG A 178 -7.69 11.48 9.95
CA ARG A 178 -8.33 10.53 10.88
C ARG A 178 -8.47 11.13 12.28
N PHE A 179 -9.27 12.19 12.42
CA PHE A 179 -9.42 12.97 13.66
C PHE A 179 -9.81 12.17 14.91
N TRP A 180 -10.36 10.97 14.74
CA TRP A 180 -10.75 10.06 15.82
C TRP A 180 -9.59 9.22 16.38
N LEU A 181 -8.39 9.28 15.78
CA LEU A 181 -7.20 8.59 16.26
C LEU A 181 -6.34 9.50 17.14
N LYS A 182 -5.48 8.88 17.96
CA LYS A 182 -4.48 9.61 18.76
C LYS A 182 -3.29 9.99 17.87
N ALA A 183 -2.74 11.19 18.07
CA ALA A 183 -1.49 11.61 17.43
C ALA A 183 -0.39 10.53 17.60
N PRO A 184 0.42 10.26 16.54
CA PRO A 184 0.55 11.03 15.31
C PRO A 184 -0.41 10.64 14.16
N GLU A 185 -1.24 9.61 14.34
CA GLU A 185 -2.07 8.97 13.29
C GLU A 185 -2.99 9.89 12.48
N PRO A 186 -3.68 10.90 13.06
CA PRO A 186 -4.53 11.80 12.29
C PRO A 186 -3.77 12.61 11.24
N ASN A 187 -2.46 12.82 11.45
CA ASN A 187 -1.68 13.88 10.81
C ASN A 187 -0.76 13.37 9.68
N PHE A 188 -1.01 12.16 9.18
CA PHE A 188 -0.35 11.63 7.98
C PHE A 188 -0.99 12.11 6.66
N ALA A 189 -2.18 12.72 6.71
CA ALA A 189 -2.97 13.05 5.53
C ALA A 189 -2.22 13.93 4.50
N LEU A 190 -2.32 13.58 3.21
CA LEU A 190 -1.82 14.39 2.10
C LEU A 190 -2.80 15.48 1.64
N MET A 191 -4.09 15.26 1.92
CA MET A 191 -5.19 16.15 1.59
C MET A 191 -5.98 16.44 2.86
N ASP A 192 -6.56 17.62 2.94
CA ASP A 192 -7.53 17.94 3.99
C ASP A 192 -8.95 17.58 3.55
N PHE A 193 -9.83 17.36 4.52
CA PHE A 193 -11.28 17.38 4.26
C PHE A 193 -11.88 18.67 4.80
N ASN A 194 -12.98 19.10 4.19
CA ASN A 194 -13.82 20.14 4.77
C ASN A 194 -14.30 19.71 6.15
N ARG A 195 -13.88 20.40 7.23
CA ARG A 195 -14.48 20.21 8.55
C ARG A 195 -15.97 20.53 8.50
N GLY A 196 -16.81 19.64 9.02
CA GLY A 196 -18.24 19.89 9.14
C GLY A 196 -18.66 20.60 10.40
N SER A 197 -19.93 21.00 10.42
CA SER A 197 -20.54 21.81 11.48
C SER A 197 -20.96 21.01 12.72
N GLY A 198 -20.76 19.69 12.72
CA GLY A 198 -21.11 18.81 13.82
C GLY A 198 -20.14 18.91 15.01
N ALA A 199 -20.62 18.55 16.21
CA ALA A 199 -19.86 18.59 17.46
C ALA A 199 -18.57 17.73 17.47
N TRP A 200 -18.40 16.85 16.47
CA TRP A 200 -17.28 15.92 16.34
C TRP A 200 -16.30 16.29 15.22
N ASN A 201 -16.47 17.45 14.57
CA ASN A 201 -15.67 17.91 13.42
C ASN A 201 -15.60 16.92 12.23
N GLN A 202 -16.56 15.99 12.10
CA GLN A 202 -16.71 15.13 10.93
C GLN A 202 -16.80 15.98 9.65
N PRO A 203 -16.28 15.51 8.51
CA PRO A 203 -16.44 16.25 7.26
C PRO A 203 -17.90 16.50 6.90
N VAL A 204 -18.19 17.62 6.21
CA VAL A 204 -19.51 17.77 5.58
C VAL A 204 -19.55 16.85 4.36
N ALA A 205 -20.37 15.80 4.41
CA ALA A 205 -20.63 14.96 3.26
C ALA A 205 -21.10 15.82 2.08
N MET A 206 -20.40 15.73 0.94
CA MET A 206 -20.86 16.37 -0.31
C MET A 206 -22.13 15.68 -0.80
N TYR A 207 -22.11 14.34 -0.76
CA TYR A 207 -23.26 13.47 -1.00
C TYR A 207 -23.00 12.08 -0.41
N VAL A 208 -24.01 11.22 -0.43
CA VAL A 208 -23.90 9.80 -0.07
C VAL A 208 -24.04 8.98 -1.34
N GLN A 209 -23.02 8.18 -1.65
CA GLN A 209 -23.06 7.21 -2.73
C GLN A 209 -23.63 5.90 -2.20
N THR A 210 -24.62 5.33 -2.89
CA THR A 210 -25.13 3.99 -2.60
C THR A 210 -24.80 3.08 -3.77
N GLU A 211 -24.16 1.96 -3.48
CA GLU A 211 -23.77 0.96 -4.46
C GLU A 211 -24.24 -0.44 -4.04
N LYS A 212 -24.52 -1.28 -5.05
CA LYS A 212 -24.96 -2.67 -4.84
C LYS A 212 -23.79 -3.61 -4.98
N TYR A 213 -23.36 -4.19 -3.86
CA TYR A 213 -22.28 -5.16 -3.83
C TYR A 213 -22.80 -6.57 -3.56
N GLN A 214 -22.00 -7.58 -3.92
CA GLN A 214 -22.21 -8.93 -3.39
C GLN A 214 -22.10 -8.87 -1.87
N ASN A 215 -23.08 -9.41 -1.15
CA ASN A 215 -22.98 -9.53 0.29
C ASN A 215 -21.96 -10.65 0.61
N PRO A 216 -20.85 -10.35 1.30
CA PRO A 216 -19.80 -11.33 1.60
C PRO A 216 -20.26 -12.41 2.58
N ASN A 217 -21.36 -12.19 3.29
CA ASN A 217 -21.93 -13.10 4.28
C ASN A 217 -23.17 -13.86 3.75
N ALA A 218 -23.46 -13.78 2.45
CA ALA A 218 -24.62 -14.40 1.83
C ALA A 218 -24.24 -15.22 0.59
N PRO A 219 -25.13 -16.11 0.10
CA PRO A 219 -24.89 -16.84 -1.14
C PRO A 219 -24.56 -15.92 -2.32
N LEU A 220 -23.74 -16.43 -3.24
CA LEU A 220 -23.40 -15.74 -4.49
C LEU A 220 -24.68 -15.31 -5.23
N GLY A 221 -24.73 -14.06 -5.65
CA GLY A 221 -25.87 -13.43 -6.31
C GLY A 221 -26.75 -12.59 -5.37
N GLN A 222 -26.68 -12.80 -4.05
CA GLN A 222 -27.40 -11.95 -3.10
C GLN A 222 -26.65 -10.63 -2.89
N LYS A 223 -27.25 -9.54 -3.39
CA LYS A 223 -26.69 -8.19 -3.28
C LYS A 223 -27.25 -7.43 -2.08
N TRP A 224 -26.46 -6.52 -1.54
CA TRP A 224 -26.90 -5.54 -0.55
C TRP A 224 -26.52 -4.13 -0.99
N ASP A 225 -27.29 -3.15 -0.53
CA ASP A 225 -26.96 -1.73 -0.69
C ASP A 225 -25.95 -1.34 0.39
N ALA A 226 -24.77 -0.87 -0.03
CA ALA A 226 -23.81 -0.23 0.85
C ALA A 226 -23.75 1.26 0.52
N SER A 227 -23.85 2.10 1.54
CA SER A 227 -23.77 3.55 1.41
C SER A 227 -22.47 4.07 2.03
N TYR A 228 -21.79 4.97 1.33
CA TYR A 228 -20.62 5.68 1.84
C TYR A 228 -20.72 7.17 1.54
N GLN A 229 -20.18 7.99 2.46
CA GLN A 229 -20.09 9.43 2.26
C GLN A 229 -18.97 9.73 1.25
N VAL A 230 -19.25 10.65 0.33
CA VAL A 230 -18.25 11.23 -0.55
C VAL A 230 -17.98 12.63 -0.07
N ASP A 231 -16.75 12.85 0.37
CA ASP A 231 -16.30 14.12 0.93
C ASP A 231 -15.40 14.86 -0.07
N PRO A 232 -15.53 16.19 -0.18
CA PRO A 232 -14.65 16.97 -1.02
C PRO A 232 -13.26 17.03 -0.36
N GLN A 233 -12.25 16.58 -1.09
CA GLN A 233 -10.85 16.70 -0.69
C GLN A 233 -10.32 18.08 -1.06
N LYS A 234 -9.51 18.66 -0.17
CA LYS A 234 -8.81 19.93 -0.38
C LYS A 234 -7.31 19.68 -0.46
N PRO A 235 -6.62 20.14 -1.52
CA PRO A 235 -5.17 20.09 -1.60
C PRO A 235 -4.51 20.79 -0.41
N ARG A 236 -3.45 20.19 0.11
CA ARG A 236 -2.52 20.83 1.04
C ARG A 236 -1.50 21.65 0.24
N PRO A 237 -1.42 22.99 0.40
CA PRO A 237 -0.57 23.83 -0.45
C PRO A 237 0.90 23.40 -0.49
N ALA A 238 1.48 22.94 0.62
CA ALA A 238 2.88 22.51 0.66
C ALA A 238 3.13 21.25 -0.18
N TYR A 239 2.10 20.42 -0.42
CA TYR A 239 2.21 19.21 -1.25
C TYR A 239 2.24 19.47 -2.75
N CYS A 240 1.92 20.69 -3.21
CA CYS A 240 2.11 21.09 -4.60
C CYS A 240 3.57 20.96 -5.04
N GLU A 241 4.52 21.18 -4.13
CA GLU A 241 5.95 20.99 -4.37
C GLU A 241 6.37 19.53 -4.56
N VAL A 242 5.58 18.58 -4.06
CA VAL A 242 5.79 17.14 -4.26
C VAL A 242 5.34 16.76 -5.68
N ALA A 243 4.17 17.25 -6.11
CA ALA A 243 3.64 17.01 -7.45
C ALA A 243 4.57 17.50 -8.58
N ARG A 244 5.28 18.61 -8.34
CA ARG A 244 6.26 19.19 -9.29
C ARG A 244 7.46 18.29 -9.57
N VAL A 245 7.81 17.35 -8.69
CA VAL A 245 8.94 16.43 -8.90
C VAL A 245 8.75 15.55 -10.15
N TYR A 246 7.51 15.37 -10.61
CA TYR A 246 7.16 14.60 -11.81
C TYR A 246 7.16 15.40 -13.12
N GLY A 247 7.50 16.69 -13.10
CA GLY A 247 7.35 17.53 -14.29
C GLY A 247 5.89 17.79 -14.68
N ALA A 248 4.95 17.55 -13.76
CA ALA A 248 3.56 17.93 -13.94
C ALA A 248 3.43 19.46 -13.98
N SER A 249 2.78 19.98 -15.02
CA SER A 249 2.44 21.41 -15.09
C SER A 249 1.57 21.81 -13.90
N PRO A 250 1.73 23.03 -13.34
CA PRO A 250 0.87 23.51 -12.27
C PRO A 250 -0.61 23.42 -12.68
N SER A 251 -1.44 22.77 -11.87
CA SER A 251 -2.90 22.92 -11.94
C SER A 251 -3.32 24.17 -11.18
N GLY A 252 -4.49 24.74 -11.50
CA GLY A 252 -4.95 26.03 -10.96
C GLY A 252 -5.06 26.12 -9.43
N ASP A 253 -5.06 24.98 -8.73
CA ASP A 253 -5.13 24.88 -7.27
C ASP A 253 -3.75 24.77 -6.60
N CYS A 254 -2.67 24.76 -7.38
CA CYS A 254 -1.29 24.71 -6.91
C CYS A 254 -0.51 25.96 -7.34
N PRO A 255 -0.33 26.96 -6.46
CA PRO A 255 0.44 28.16 -6.77
C PRO A 255 1.92 27.86 -7.06
#